data_AF-A0A8S3RHC8-F1
#
_entry.id   AF-A0A8S3RHC8-F1
#
_cell.length_a   1.000
_cell.length_b   1.000
_cell.length_c   1.000
_cell.angle_alpha   90.00
_cell.angle_beta   90.00
_cell.angle_gamma   90.00
#
_symmetry.space_group_name_H-M   'P 1'
#
loop_
_entity.id
_entity.type
_entity.pdbx_description
1 polymer ?
#
loop_
_entity_poly.entity_id
_entity_poly.type
_entity_poly.pdbx_seq_one_letter_code
_entity_poly.pdbx_strand_id
1 'polypeptide(L)'
;MHSLAISYDRRVIASSGPNWKHQRTFALSKLRDFGFGKRSFESSILEEIENFLNLFESFKGKSFDLPVIIRTSLSNNVMSITVGRRFQYDDPKFRYFVNLLDEVNNTAALSGALNFIPILEKLPGDPFGAKRILEVANEFFDNFFRRRTKRAQKDSGREQHSRFH
;
A
#
# COMPACT_ATOMS: atom_id res chain seq x y z
N MET A 1 -3.85 19.46 16.25
CA MET A 1 -4.67 18.27 16.60
C MET A 1 -5.92 18.11 15.73
N HIS A 2 -6.67 19.18 15.40
CA HIS A 2 -7.89 19.06 14.58
C HIS A 2 -7.68 18.51 13.14
N SER A 3 -6.58 18.83 12.45
CA SER A 3 -6.35 18.33 11.08
C SER A 3 -5.92 16.86 11.01
N LEU A 4 -5.31 16.33 12.07
CA LEU A 4 -4.98 14.90 12.17
C LEU A 4 -6.26 14.09 12.33
N ALA A 5 -7.16 14.46 13.24
CA ALA A 5 -8.43 13.77 13.45
C ALA A 5 -9.29 13.65 12.15
N ILE A 6 -9.34 14.71 11.35
CA ILE A 6 -10.03 14.71 10.03
C ILE A 6 -9.34 13.79 9.00
N SER A 7 -8.01 13.62 9.10
CA SER A 7 -7.24 12.69 8.27
C SER A 7 -7.47 11.22 8.68
N TYR A 8 -7.60 10.94 9.98
CA TYR A 8 -7.91 9.59 10.50
C TYR A 8 -9.30 9.11 10.05
N ASP A 9 -10.29 10.00 10.07
CA ASP A 9 -11.68 9.70 9.73
C ASP A 9 -11.93 9.35 8.24
N ARG A 10 -10.94 9.60 7.37
CA ARG A 10 -10.99 9.25 5.94
C ARG A 10 -10.41 7.88 5.61
N ARG A 11 -9.90 7.13 6.59
CA ARG A 11 -9.23 5.83 6.39
C ARG A 11 -10.07 4.70 6.96
N VAL A 12 -10.13 3.56 6.27
CA VAL A 12 -10.87 2.38 6.76
C VAL A 12 -10.30 1.84 8.08
N ILE A 13 -8.97 1.85 8.25
CA ILE A 13 -8.29 1.29 9.44
C ILE A 13 -8.39 2.22 10.66
N ALA A 14 -8.58 3.52 10.42
CA ALA A 14 -8.43 4.57 11.43
C ALA A 14 -9.75 5.30 11.77
N SER A 15 -10.87 4.86 11.20
CA SER A 15 -12.21 5.41 11.46
C SER A 15 -13.04 4.43 12.32
N SER A 16 -14.11 4.95 12.93
CA SER A 16 -15.08 4.16 13.71
C SER A 16 -16.52 4.60 13.41
N GLY A 17 -17.50 3.85 13.91
CA GLY A 17 -18.92 4.21 13.81
C GLY A 17 -19.45 4.27 12.36
N PRO A 18 -20.38 5.21 12.06
CA PRO A 18 -20.98 5.34 10.73
C PRO A 18 -19.97 5.61 9.60
N ASN A 19 -18.90 6.37 9.88
CA ASN A 19 -17.87 6.68 8.89
C ASN A 19 -17.08 5.44 8.49
N TRP A 20 -16.66 4.64 9.47
CA TRP A 20 -16.02 3.35 9.19
C TRP A 20 -16.90 2.45 8.32
N LYS A 21 -18.20 2.36 8.66
CA LYS A 21 -19.15 1.56 7.90
C LYS A 21 -19.22 2.04 6.45
N HIS A 22 -19.34 3.34 6.24
CA HIS A 22 -19.39 3.94 4.90
C HIS A 22 -18.10 3.66 4.11
N GLN A 23 -16.93 3.97 4.68
CA GLN A 23 -15.63 3.78 4.03
C GLN A 23 -15.38 2.30 3.69
N ARG A 24 -15.68 1.39 4.62
CA ARG A 24 -15.54 -0.05 4.42
C ARG A 24 -16.46 -0.55 3.31
N THR A 25 -17.74 -0.18 3.33
CA THR A 25 -18.70 -0.58 2.30
C THR A 25 -18.27 -0.07 0.93
N PHE A 26 -17.85 1.20 0.84
CA PHE A 26 -17.34 1.78 -0.40
C PHE A 26 -16.10 1.03 -0.92
N ALA A 27 -15.09 0.84 -0.08
CA ALA A 27 -13.85 0.17 -0.46
C ALA A 27 -14.09 -1.28 -0.92
N LEU A 28 -14.91 -2.05 -0.20
CA LEU A 28 -15.26 -3.42 -0.59
C LEU A 28 -16.04 -3.47 -1.90
N SER A 29 -16.97 -2.53 -2.13
CA SER A 29 -17.66 -2.43 -3.41
C SER A 29 -16.67 -2.19 -4.54
N LYS A 30 -15.71 -1.29 -4.35
CA LYS A 30 -14.70 -0.99 -5.38
C LYS A 30 -13.75 -2.15 -5.64
N LEU A 31 -13.30 -2.86 -4.60
CA LEU A 31 -12.49 -4.07 -4.76
C LEU A 31 -13.25 -5.13 -5.58
N ARG A 32 -14.54 -5.32 -5.31
CA ARG A 32 -15.39 -6.22 -6.09
C ARG A 32 -15.56 -5.75 -7.54
N ASP A 33 -15.71 -4.45 -7.77
CA ASP A 33 -15.75 -3.87 -9.12
C ASP A 33 -14.46 -4.20 -9.88
N PHE A 34 -13.29 -4.07 -9.23
CA PHE A 34 -11.97 -4.40 -9.77
C PHE A 34 -11.69 -5.90 -9.91
N GLY A 35 -12.60 -6.76 -9.48
CA GLY A 35 -12.51 -8.20 -9.70
C GLY A 35 -12.05 -9.01 -8.51
N PHE A 36 -11.86 -8.40 -7.33
CA PHE A 36 -11.65 -9.15 -6.09
C PHE A 36 -12.82 -10.13 -5.86
N GLY A 37 -12.48 -11.41 -5.62
CA GLY A 37 -13.46 -12.49 -5.48
C GLY A 37 -14.09 -12.98 -6.80
N LYS A 38 -13.59 -12.55 -7.96
CA LYS A 38 -13.98 -13.08 -9.28
C LYS A 38 -12.85 -13.92 -9.88
N ARG A 39 -13.16 -14.74 -10.89
CA ARG A 39 -12.16 -15.54 -11.63
C ARG A 39 -11.03 -14.70 -12.24
N SER A 40 -11.29 -13.45 -12.61
CA SER A 40 -10.25 -12.55 -13.11
C SER A 40 -9.12 -12.33 -12.09
N PHE A 41 -9.44 -12.29 -10.79
CA PHE A 41 -8.43 -12.15 -9.76
C PHE A 41 -7.63 -13.44 -9.55
N GLU A 42 -8.28 -14.59 -9.65
CA GLU A 42 -7.59 -15.90 -9.64
C GLU A 42 -6.57 -15.98 -10.79
N SER A 43 -6.96 -15.57 -12.01
CA SER A 43 -6.04 -15.51 -13.14
C SER A 43 -4.82 -14.62 -12.87
N SER A 44 -5.00 -13.46 -12.24
CA SER A 44 -3.88 -12.59 -11.84
C SER A 44 -2.96 -13.23 -10.80
N ILE A 45 -3.51 -13.99 -9.85
CA ILE A 45 -2.69 -14.72 -8.87
C ILE A 45 -1.87 -15.81 -9.56
N LEU A 46 -2.48 -16.57 -10.48
CA LEU A 46 -1.80 -17.63 -11.22
C LEU A 46 -0.66 -17.06 -12.08
N GLU A 47 -0.89 -15.94 -12.77
CA GLU A 47 0.14 -15.23 -13.52
C GLU A 47 1.29 -14.78 -12.60
N GLU A 48 1.00 -14.27 -11.41
CA GLU A 48 2.05 -13.86 -10.46
C GLU A 48 2.81 -15.07 -9.89
N ILE A 49 2.17 -16.24 -9.73
CA ILE A 49 2.85 -17.48 -9.35
C ILE A 49 3.84 -17.90 -10.44
N GLU A 50 3.46 -17.87 -11.71
CA GLU A 50 4.37 -18.14 -12.82
C GLU A 50 5.57 -17.19 -12.81
N ASN A 51 5.32 -15.89 -12.64
CA ASN A 51 6.38 -14.89 -12.52
C ASN A 51 7.31 -15.16 -11.32
N PHE A 52 6.76 -15.55 -10.18
CA PHE A 52 7.52 -15.91 -8.98
C PHE A 52 8.40 -17.14 -9.21
N LEU A 53 7.86 -18.19 -9.84
CA LEU A 53 8.61 -19.42 -10.16
C LEU A 53 9.74 -19.14 -11.16
N ASN A 54 9.47 -18.36 -12.21
CA ASN A 54 10.49 -17.95 -13.18
C ASN A 54 11.64 -17.17 -12.51
N LEU A 55 11.31 -16.26 -11.58
CA LEU A 55 12.32 -15.56 -10.80
C LEU A 55 13.10 -16.52 -9.91
N PHE A 56 12.42 -17.47 -9.26
CA PHE A 56 13.04 -18.47 -8.41
C PHE A 56 14.07 -19.31 -9.18
N GLU A 57 13.72 -19.79 -10.36
CA GLU A 57 14.62 -20.54 -11.25
C GLU A 57 15.84 -19.70 -11.70
N SER A 58 15.64 -18.39 -11.90
CA SER A 58 16.72 -17.48 -12.33
C SER A 58 17.88 -17.38 -11.34
N PHE A 59 17.67 -17.71 -10.06
CA PHE A 59 18.74 -17.72 -9.06
C PHE A 59 19.75 -18.85 -9.29
N LYS A 60 19.42 -19.89 -10.05
CA LYS A 60 20.34 -20.99 -10.41
C LYS A 60 21.10 -21.56 -9.20
N GLY A 61 20.40 -21.77 -8.08
CA GLY A 61 20.97 -22.29 -6.83
C GLY A 61 21.76 -21.29 -5.99
N LYS A 62 21.82 -20.01 -6.38
CA LYS A 62 22.41 -18.94 -5.55
C LYS A 62 21.49 -18.60 -4.38
N SER A 63 22.08 -18.07 -3.30
CA SER A 63 21.32 -17.55 -2.17
C SER A 63 20.52 -16.30 -2.57
N PHE A 64 19.34 -16.16 -1.99
CA PHE A 64 18.46 -15.01 -2.14
C PHE A 64 17.61 -14.82 -0.88
N ASP A 65 17.06 -13.63 -0.71
CA ASP A 65 16.17 -13.29 0.41
C ASP A 65 14.72 -13.65 0.06
N LEU A 66 14.30 -14.87 0.45
CA LEU A 66 12.95 -15.38 0.19
C LEU A 66 11.85 -14.49 0.80
N PRO A 67 11.95 -14.04 2.08
CA PRO A 67 10.97 -13.11 2.65
C PRO A 67 10.75 -11.83 1.83
N VAL A 68 11.80 -11.22 1.30
CA VAL A 68 11.68 -10.02 0.43
C VAL A 68 10.92 -10.34 -0.86
N ILE A 69 11.24 -11.47 -1.51
CA ILE A 69 10.58 -11.86 -2.76
C ILE A 69 9.10 -12.16 -2.53
N ILE A 70 8.76 -12.93 -1.48
CA ILE A 70 7.36 -13.25 -1.15
C ILE A 70 6.56 -11.98 -0.88
N ARG A 71 7.08 -11.05 -0.07
CA ARG A 71 6.38 -9.78 0.20
C ARG A 71 6.19 -8.95 -1.06
N THR A 72 7.18 -8.94 -1.95
CA THR A 72 7.09 -8.25 -3.25
C THR A 72 6.02 -8.88 -4.14
N SER A 73 5.97 -10.21 -4.23
CA SER A 73 4.96 -10.97 -4.97
C SER A 73 3.54 -10.72 -4.47
N LEU A 74 3.33 -10.82 -3.15
CA LEU A 74 2.04 -10.52 -2.52
C LEU A 74 1.61 -9.08 -2.76
N SER A 75 2.55 -8.14 -2.69
CA SER A 75 2.29 -6.74 -2.99
C SER A 75 1.89 -6.54 -4.46
N ASN A 76 2.51 -7.27 -5.40
CA ASN A 76 2.14 -7.23 -6.81
C ASN A 76 0.69 -7.69 -7.05
N ASN A 77 0.22 -8.74 -6.37
CA ASN A 77 -1.18 -9.17 -6.46
C ASN A 77 -2.14 -8.06 -6.03
N VAL A 78 -1.85 -7.39 -4.91
CA VAL A 78 -2.65 -6.25 -4.43
C VAL A 78 -2.59 -5.08 -5.40
N MET A 79 -1.41 -4.72 -5.90
CA MET A 79 -1.22 -3.61 -6.84
C MET A 79 -1.89 -3.87 -8.20
N SER A 80 -1.89 -5.12 -8.66
CA SER A 80 -2.56 -5.51 -9.89
C SER A 80 -4.07 -5.24 -9.81
N ILE A 81 -4.73 -5.62 -8.72
CA ILE A 81 -6.17 -5.33 -8.55
C ILE A 81 -6.44 -3.85 -8.31
N THR A 82 -5.66 -3.22 -7.43
CA THR A 82 -6.00 -1.88 -6.91
C THR A 82 -5.51 -0.74 -7.81
N VAL A 83 -4.42 -0.95 -8.53
CA VAL A 83 -3.76 0.03 -9.40
C VAL A 83 -3.78 -0.41 -10.87
N GLY A 84 -4.16 -1.66 -11.16
CA GLY A 84 -4.20 -2.18 -12.53
C GLY A 84 -2.81 -2.52 -13.09
N ARG A 85 -1.78 -2.66 -12.25
CA ARG A 85 -0.42 -2.95 -12.73
C ARG A 85 0.41 -3.76 -11.74
N ARG A 86 1.31 -4.59 -12.28
CA ARG A 86 2.43 -5.18 -11.53
C ARG A 86 3.69 -4.32 -11.64
N PHE A 87 4.61 -4.57 -10.73
CA PHE A 87 5.94 -3.99 -10.71
C PHE A 87 6.99 -5.08 -10.88
N GLN A 88 8.13 -4.71 -11.45
CA GLN A 88 9.26 -5.62 -11.55
C GLN A 88 9.83 -5.92 -10.16
N TYR A 89 10.29 -7.15 -9.97
CA TYR A 89 10.83 -7.59 -8.69
C TYR A 89 12.08 -6.84 -8.28
N ASP A 90 12.83 -6.28 -9.22
CA ASP A 90 14.04 -5.50 -9.01
C ASP A 90 13.79 -3.98 -9.01
N ASP A 91 12.54 -3.52 -9.19
CA ASP A 91 12.20 -2.09 -9.14
C ASP A 91 12.55 -1.53 -7.75
N PRO A 92 13.58 -0.66 -7.65
CA PRO A 92 14.05 -0.17 -6.36
C PRO A 92 13.00 0.69 -5.65
N LYS A 93 12.12 1.37 -6.40
CA LYS A 93 11.04 2.18 -5.81
C LYS A 93 9.93 1.29 -5.27
N PHE A 94 9.63 0.18 -5.94
CA PHE A 94 8.64 -0.76 -5.46
C PHE A 94 9.15 -1.53 -4.24
N ARG A 95 10.40 -2.01 -4.26
CA ARG A 95 11.04 -2.63 -3.08
C ARG A 95 11.05 -1.71 -1.87
N TYR A 96 11.46 -0.45 -2.07
CA TYR A 96 11.43 0.55 -1.01
C TYR A 96 10.01 0.72 -0.45
N PHE A 97 9.00 0.78 -1.32
CA PHE A 97 7.61 0.84 -0.90
C PHE A 97 7.17 -0.39 -0.09
N VAL A 98 7.51 -1.61 -0.52
CA VAL A 98 7.18 -2.84 0.21
C VAL A 98 7.87 -2.89 1.58
N ASN A 99 9.13 -2.43 1.66
CA ASN A 99 9.86 -2.35 2.92
C ASN A 99 9.26 -1.32 3.89
N LEU A 100 8.77 -0.18 3.39
CA LEU A 100 8.04 0.80 4.22
C LEU A 100 6.77 0.18 4.82
N LEU A 101 6.04 -0.66 4.07
CA LEU A 101 4.88 -1.36 4.61
C LEU A 101 5.26 -2.40 5.68
N ASP A 102 6.35 -3.13 5.47
CA ASP A 102 6.89 -4.09 6.44
C ASP A 102 7.29 -3.39 7.75
N GLU A 103 7.94 -2.24 7.64
CA GLU A 103 8.29 -1.40 8.78
C GLU A 103 7.05 -0.96 9.56
N VAL A 104 6.03 -0.43 8.88
CA VAL A 104 4.76 -0.03 9.53
C VAL A 104 4.12 -1.21 10.25
N ASN A 105 4.10 -2.40 9.66
CA ASN A 105 3.52 -3.58 10.31
C ASN A 105 4.28 -3.97 11.59
N ASN A 106 5.61 -3.96 11.54
CA ASN A 106 6.45 -4.28 12.70
C ASN A 106 6.31 -3.25 13.81
N THR A 107 6.21 -1.96 13.45
CA THR A 107 6.04 -0.88 14.42
C THR A 107 4.63 -0.81 14.98
N ALA A 108 3.60 -1.08 14.18
CA ALA A 108 2.19 -0.99 14.60
C ALA A 108 1.86 -1.94 15.75
N ALA A 109 2.52 -3.11 15.81
CA ALA A 109 2.39 -4.03 16.94
C ALA A 109 2.82 -3.38 18.27
N LEU A 110 3.92 -2.62 18.26
CA LEU A 110 4.40 -1.88 19.43
C LEU A 110 3.55 -0.64 19.72
N SER A 111 3.13 0.09 18.68
CA SER A 111 2.25 1.26 18.83
C SER A 111 0.86 0.90 19.38
N GLY A 112 0.44 -0.36 19.27
CA GLY A 112 -0.82 -0.86 19.85
C GLY A 112 -0.95 -0.58 21.35
N ALA A 113 0.17 -0.57 22.09
CA ALA A 113 0.19 -0.25 23.52
C ALA A 113 -0.26 1.19 23.83
N LEU A 114 -0.04 2.13 22.90
CA LEU A 114 -0.42 3.53 23.08
C LEU A 114 -1.95 3.72 23.12
N ASN A 115 -2.72 2.79 22.55
CA ASN A 115 -4.17 2.82 22.64
C ASN A 115 -4.68 2.62 24.08
N PHE A 116 -3.90 1.90 24.90
CA PHE A 116 -4.26 1.59 26.30
C PHE A 116 -3.58 2.54 27.28
N ILE A 117 -2.38 3.03 26.94
CA ILE A 117 -1.59 3.93 27.80
C ILE A 117 -1.10 5.14 26.99
N PRO A 118 -1.96 6.15 26.75
CA PRO A 118 -1.64 7.28 25.88
C PRO A 118 -0.45 8.13 26.37
N ILE A 119 -0.15 8.13 27.68
CA ILE A 119 0.94 8.93 28.24
C ILE A 119 2.32 8.51 27.73
N LEU A 120 2.45 7.27 27.24
CA LEU A 120 3.70 6.74 26.67
C LEU A 120 4.10 7.44 25.36
N GLU A 121 3.17 8.11 24.67
CA GLU A 121 3.46 8.91 23.46
C GLU A 121 4.39 10.10 23.76
N LYS A 122 4.39 10.59 25.00
CA LYS A 122 5.19 11.75 25.42
C LYS A 122 6.65 11.43 25.73
N LEU A 123 7.04 10.15 25.72
CA LEU A 123 8.41 9.75 26.02
C LEU A 123 9.38 10.24 24.94
N PRO A 124 10.57 10.73 25.33
CA PRO A 124 11.59 11.09 24.36
C PRO A 124 12.08 9.85 23.59
N GLY A 125 12.37 10.00 22.31
CA GLY A 125 12.98 8.94 21.48
C GLY A 125 12.04 8.03 20.68
N ASP A 126 10.72 8.26 20.70
CA ASP A 126 9.71 7.45 19.97
C ASP A 126 9.80 5.93 20.21
N PRO A 127 9.83 5.46 21.48
CA PRO A 127 10.06 4.05 21.81
C PRO A 127 8.95 3.10 21.30
N PHE A 128 7.77 3.64 21.00
CA PHE A 128 6.63 2.90 20.46
C PHE A 128 6.41 3.16 18.95
N GLY A 129 7.30 3.93 18.32
CA GLY A 129 7.36 4.17 16.88
C GLY A 129 6.15 4.89 16.27
N ALA A 130 5.39 5.65 17.07
CA ALA A 130 4.21 6.35 16.60
C ALA A 130 4.57 7.46 15.61
N LYS A 131 5.66 8.21 15.88
CA LYS A 131 6.14 9.24 14.96
C LYS A 131 6.66 8.59 13.68
N ARG A 132 7.38 7.47 13.80
CA ARG A 132 7.88 6.72 12.66
C ARG A 132 6.77 6.21 11.74
N ILE A 133 5.69 5.64 12.28
CA ILE A 133 4.54 5.21 11.46
C ILE A 133 3.92 6.39 10.70
N LEU A 134 3.79 7.55 11.34
CA LEU A 134 3.24 8.74 10.70
C LEU A 134 4.14 9.24 9.57
N GLU A 135 5.46 9.27 9.78
CA GLU A 135 6.45 9.62 8.76
C GLU A 135 6.36 8.68 7.56
N VAL A 136 6.43 7.37 7.80
CA VAL A 136 6.34 6.37 6.73
C VAL A 136 5.01 6.44 5.99
N ALA A 137 3.90 6.66 6.70
CA ALA A 137 2.59 6.83 6.06
C ALA A 137 2.55 8.07 5.16
N ASN A 138 3.16 9.19 5.57
CA ASN A 138 3.25 10.40 4.76
C ASN A 138 4.14 10.17 3.54
N GLU A 139 5.33 9.57 3.72
CA GLU A 139 6.23 9.19 2.64
C GLU A 139 5.52 8.31 1.60
N PHE A 140 4.76 7.33 2.05
CA PHE A 140 3.95 6.44 1.21
C PHE A 140 2.92 7.22 0.37
N PHE A 141 2.09 8.04 1.01
CA PHE A 141 1.04 8.79 0.31
C PHE A 141 1.64 9.76 -0.72
N ASP A 142 2.68 10.50 -0.35
CA ASP A 142 3.29 11.50 -1.22
C ASP A 142 4.08 10.87 -2.39
N ASN A 143 4.90 9.84 -2.12
CA ASN A 143 5.76 9.27 -3.14
C ASN A 143 5.01 8.32 -4.08
N PHE A 144 4.08 7.52 -3.56
CA PHE A 144 3.48 6.45 -4.34
C PHE A 144 2.17 6.85 -5.02
N PHE A 145 1.27 7.53 -4.29
CA PHE A 145 -0.06 7.89 -4.81
C PHE A 145 -0.10 9.29 -5.42
N ARG A 146 0.43 10.31 -4.72
CA ARG A 146 0.27 11.72 -5.12
C ARG A 146 1.01 12.08 -6.39
N ARG A 147 2.22 11.56 -6.59
CA ARG A 147 3.00 11.77 -7.83
C ARG A 147 2.34 11.15 -9.05
N ARG A 148 1.59 10.05 -8.88
CA ARG A 148 0.95 9.33 -9.98
C ARG A 148 -0.42 9.89 -10.34
N THR A 149 -1.21 10.29 -9.36
CA THR A 149 -2.47 11.03 -9.61
C THR A 149 -2.20 12.36 -10.33
N LYS A 150 -1.15 13.10 -9.94
CA LYS A 150 -0.76 14.34 -10.65
C LYS A 150 -0.32 14.09 -12.10
N ARG A 151 0.39 12.98 -12.38
CA ARG A 151 0.79 12.62 -13.76
C ARG A 151 -0.43 12.20 -14.59
N ALA A 152 -1.26 11.31 -14.07
CA ALA A 152 -2.49 10.86 -14.74
C ALA A 152 -3.44 12.02 -15.07
N GLN A 153 -3.59 13.00 -14.17
CA GLN A 153 -4.38 14.21 -14.43
C GLN A 153 -3.73 15.13 -15.48
N LYS A 154 -2.41 15.29 -15.46
CA LYS A 154 -1.68 16.11 -16.44
C LYS A 154 -1.69 15.50 -17.85
N ASP A 155 -1.74 14.18 -17.95
CA ASP A 155 -1.76 13.47 -19.22
C ASP A 155 -3.19 13.40 -19.79
N SER A 156 -4.21 13.18 -18.94
CA SER A 156 -5.62 13.30 -19.34
C SER A 156 -6.00 14.71 -19.79
N GLY A 157 -5.44 15.75 -19.18
CA GLY A 157 -5.65 17.15 -19.60
C GLY A 157 -4.98 17.50 -20.94
N ARG A 158 -3.86 16.83 -21.28
CA ARG A 158 -3.18 17.01 -22.57
C ARG A 158 -3.91 16.30 -23.70
N GLU A 159 -4.46 15.11 -23.45
CA GLU A 159 -5.28 14.38 -24.44
C GLU A 159 -6.59 15.11 -24.77
N GLN A 160 -7.19 15.79 -23.79
CA GLN A 160 -8.35 16.64 -24.05
C GLN A 160 -7.98 17.87 -24.89
N HIS A 161 -6.86 18.54 -24.61
CA HIS A 161 -6.43 19.71 -25.40
C HIS A 161 -6.04 19.37 -26.84
N SER A 162 -5.51 18.16 -27.09
CA SER A 162 -5.13 17.71 -28.44
C SER A 162 -6.30 17.18 -29.29
N ARG A 163 -7.49 17.00 -28.71
CA ARG A 163 -8.71 16.63 -29.46
C ARG A 163 -9.53 17.82 -29.97
N PHE A 164 -9.15 19.04 -29.56
CA PHE A 164 -9.81 20.30 -29.97
C PHE A 164 -8.96 21.15 -30.92
N HIS A 165 -7.87 20.59 -31.45
CA HIS A 165 -7.06 21.13 -32.54
C HIS A 165 -6.96 20.09 -33.65
#